data_AF-A0A522XCE7-F1
#
_entry.id   AF-A0A522XCE7-F1
#
_cell.length_a   1.000
_cell.length_b   1.000
_cell.length_c   1.000
_cell.angle_alpha   90.00
_cell.angle_beta   90.00
_cell.angle_gamma   90.00
#
_symmetry.space_group_name_H-M   'P 1'
#
loop_
_entity.id
_entity.type
_entity.pdbx_description
1 polymer ?
#
loop_
_entity_poly.entity_id
_entity_poly.type
_entity_poly.pdbx_seq_one_letter_code
_entity_poly.pdbx_strand_id
1 'polypeptide(L)'
;MKTALRLAAVSTLALSSFGATITPQSANAVNFGERAVEQRNFVAVAAPVGETGRHQLLVIEQQSNARPCWGETGNRVNPLLLNFDFTGICGRFTDSNGYSLRTGGQDLGIQYSLRTVRRGNDIVLQGVPFRPNQPTLELGRAPYENDFVRIDLNEGWEFSKRTYQGRTLGHVYLSNPSSLSALASQSQPVATNPSPPSTPVEDESSQSQDWREKIELTEQQQEEIAEIRQAYLAENGRLQGQLDAARQELREMMIGEASTRQIRRQRNRVERLRNEMNDTRFSSMMAIREVMSLEQRTALVEVMDLTGSLDADTVLTTLLR
;
A
#
# COMPACT_ATOMS: atom_id res chain seq x y z
N MET A 1 -85.47 -18.77 -15.08
CA MET A 1 -85.55 -17.95 -16.31
C MET A 1 -84.68 -16.72 -16.13
N LYS A 2 -83.86 -16.39 -17.15
CA LYS A 2 -83.25 -15.11 -17.57
C LYS A 2 -83.57 -13.89 -16.66
N THR A 3 -82.65 -12.99 -16.31
CA THR A 3 -81.77 -12.19 -17.19
C THR A 3 -80.72 -11.42 -16.37
N ALA A 4 -79.61 -11.10 -17.04
CA ALA A 4 -78.45 -10.37 -16.58
C ALA A 4 -78.71 -8.86 -16.31
N LEU A 5 -77.87 -8.26 -15.47
CA LEU A 5 -77.53 -6.85 -15.54
C LEU A 5 -76.00 -6.70 -15.49
N ARG A 6 -75.44 -6.09 -16.53
CA ARG A 6 -74.02 -5.74 -16.64
C ARG A 6 -73.75 -4.47 -15.83
N LEU A 7 -72.74 -4.49 -14.96
CA LEU A 7 -72.10 -3.28 -14.46
C LEU A 7 -70.68 -3.17 -15.03
N ALA A 8 -70.41 -2.04 -15.66
CA ALA A 8 -69.09 -1.63 -16.11
C ALA A 8 -68.24 -1.24 -14.91
N ALA A 9 -67.07 -1.86 -14.76
CA ALA A 9 -66.08 -1.49 -13.75
C ALA A 9 -65.07 -0.50 -14.36
N VAL A 10 -65.15 0.76 -13.94
CA VAL A 10 -64.13 1.78 -14.19
C VAL A 10 -62.88 1.40 -13.40
N SER A 11 -61.79 1.13 -14.11
CA SER A 11 -60.51 0.71 -13.52
C SER A 11 -59.66 1.96 -13.21
N THR A 12 -59.65 2.39 -11.95
CA THR A 12 -58.77 3.46 -11.50
C THR A 12 -57.36 2.90 -11.29
N LEU A 13 -56.44 3.20 -12.21
CA LEU A 13 -55.01 2.89 -12.06
C LEU A 13 -54.40 3.82 -10.99
N ALA A 14 -54.18 3.29 -9.79
CA ALA A 14 -53.35 3.94 -8.78
C ALA A 14 -51.87 3.66 -9.09
N LEU A 15 -51.16 4.66 -9.64
CA LEU A 15 -49.69 4.61 -9.73
C LEU A 15 -49.10 4.85 -8.34
N SER A 16 -48.65 3.78 -7.68
CA SER A 16 -47.85 3.86 -6.46
C SER A 16 -46.39 4.15 -6.82
N SER A 17 -45.98 5.41 -6.74
CA SER A 17 -44.58 5.83 -6.79
C SER A 17 -43.88 5.44 -5.49
N PHE A 18 -43.26 4.25 -5.47
CA PHE A 18 -42.28 3.91 -4.43
C PHE A 18 -41.00 4.72 -4.68
N GLY A 19 -40.91 5.88 -4.03
CA GLY A 19 -39.65 6.58 -3.83
C GLY A 19 -38.79 5.80 -2.86
N ALA A 20 -37.93 4.91 -3.38
CA ALA A 20 -36.86 4.32 -2.58
C ALA A 20 -35.82 5.40 -2.29
N THR A 21 -35.90 6.00 -1.11
CA THR A 21 -34.79 6.77 -0.55
C THR A 21 -33.65 5.80 -0.25
N ILE A 22 -32.70 5.70 -1.18
CA ILE A 22 -31.42 5.04 -0.94
C ILE A 22 -30.69 5.94 0.06
N THR A 23 -30.84 5.68 1.36
CA THR A 23 -29.93 6.26 2.34
C THR A 23 -28.59 5.57 2.14
N PRO A 24 -27.51 6.31 1.79
CA PRO A 24 -26.19 5.72 1.74
C PRO A 24 -25.85 5.25 3.16
N GLN A 25 -25.85 3.93 3.39
CA GLN A 25 -25.30 3.37 4.61
C GLN A 25 -23.81 3.72 4.63
N SER A 26 -23.42 4.49 5.63
CA SER A 26 -22.02 4.75 5.94
C SER A 26 -21.29 3.41 6.05
N ALA A 27 -20.26 3.21 5.23
CA ALA A 27 -19.36 2.08 5.39
C ALA A 27 -18.72 2.18 6.78
N ASN A 28 -19.04 1.23 7.67
CA ASN A 28 -18.37 1.12 8.95
C ASN A 28 -16.89 0.83 8.67
N ALA A 29 -16.00 1.77 9.00
CA ALA A 29 -14.57 1.53 8.96
C ALA A 29 -14.27 0.28 9.80
N VAL A 30 -13.76 -0.77 9.15
CA VAL A 30 -13.42 -2.02 9.84
C VAL A 30 -12.35 -1.68 10.87
N ASN A 31 -12.69 -1.77 12.15
CA ASN A 31 -11.75 -1.49 13.21
C ASN A 31 -10.83 -2.70 13.43
N PHE A 32 -9.61 -2.61 12.92
CA PHE A 32 -8.57 -3.59 13.17
C PHE A 32 -7.86 -3.28 14.48
N GLY A 33 -7.84 -4.27 15.37
CA GLY A 33 -7.01 -4.24 16.57
C GLY A 33 -5.59 -4.67 16.28
N GLU A 34 -4.79 -4.74 17.34
CA GLU A 34 -3.47 -5.34 17.30
C GLU A 34 -3.25 -6.24 18.51
N ARG A 35 -2.24 -7.11 18.43
CA ARG A 35 -1.77 -7.94 19.53
C ARG A 35 -0.25 -7.91 19.55
N ALA A 36 0.31 -7.68 20.74
CA ALA A 36 1.75 -7.77 20.96
C ALA A 36 2.29 -9.16 20.59
N VAL A 37 3.53 -9.20 20.12
CA VAL A 37 4.23 -10.42 19.75
C VAL A 37 5.60 -10.50 20.43
N GLU A 38 6.15 -11.71 20.46
CA GLU A 38 7.52 -11.97 20.91
C GLU A 38 8.50 -11.36 19.90
N GLN A 39 9.16 -10.25 20.26
CA GLN A 39 10.01 -9.49 19.33
C GLN A 39 11.16 -10.32 18.75
N ARG A 40 11.74 -11.23 19.54
CA ARG A 40 12.80 -12.17 19.09
C ARG A 40 12.37 -13.09 17.95
N ASN A 41 11.07 -13.26 17.71
CA ASN A 41 10.54 -14.05 16.60
C ASN A 41 10.43 -13.22 15.32
N PHE A 42 10.80 -11.94 15.33
CA PHE A 42 10.72 -11.06 14.18
C PHE A 42 12.07 -10.39 13.91
N VAL A 43 12.34 -10.13 12.64
CA VAL A 43 13.48 -9.31 12.21
C VAL A 43 13.06 -8.41 11.06
N ALA A 44 13.41 -7.12 11.14
CA ALA A 44 13.37 -6.20 10.02
C ALA A 44 14.71 -6.29 9.29
N VAL A 45 14.65 -6.49 7.98
CA VAL A 45 15.81 -6.69 7.12
C VAL A 45 15.75 -5.67 6.00
N ALA A 46 16.84 -4.95 5.78
CA ALA A 46 17.05 -4.24 4.53
C ALA A 46 17.53 -5.28 3.51
N ALA A 47 16.64 -5.71 2.62
CA ALA A 47 16.95 -6.67 1.57
C ALA A 47 17.40 -5.94 0.30
N PRO A 48 18.53 -6.30 -0.32
CA PRO A 48 19.02 -5.62 -1.52
C PRO A 48 18.06 -5.85 -2.70
N VAL A 49 17.91 -4.82 -3.54
CA VAL A 49 17.09 -4.87 -4.75
C VAL A 49 17.99 -5.01 -5.97
N GLY A 50 18.18 -6.25 -6.43
CA GLY A 50 19.11 -6.56 -7.51
C GLY A 50 20.51 -6.04 -7.22
N GLU A 51 21.17 -5.50 -8.24
CA GLU A 51 22.50 -4.88 -8.11
C GLU A 51 22.45 -3.34 -8.03
N THR A 52 21.32 -2.78 -7.59
CA THR A 52 21.08 -1.33 -7.62
C THR A 52 21.72 -0.58 -6.43
N GLY A 53 22.23 -1.29 -5.43
CA GLY A 53 22.65 -0.71 -4.15
C GLY A 53 21.50 -0.17 -3.29
N ARG A 54 20.25 -0.28 -3.76
CA ARG A 54 19.03 0.05 -3.02
C ARG A 54 18.57 -1.16 -2.21
N HIS A 55 17.82 -0.88 -1.14
CA HIS A 55 17.22 -1.90 -0.31
C HIS A 55 15.72 -1.69 -0.22
N GLN A 56 14.99 -2.77 0.06
CA GLN A 56 13.57 -2.76 0.45
C GLN A 56 13.42 -3.39 1.84
N LEU A 57 12.35 -3.04 2.55
CA LEU A 57 12.03 -3.69 3.81
C LEU A 57 11.54 -5.12 3.57
N LEU A 58 12.18 -6.06 4.25
CA LEU A 58 11.73 -7.43 4.41
C LEU A 58 11.53 -7.68 5.90
N VAL A 59 10.33 -8.08 6.31
CA VAL A 59 10.08 -8.59 7.67
C VAL A 59 9.99 -10.11 7.61
N ILE A 60 10.75 -10.79 8.48
CA ILE A 60 10.71 -12.23 8.64
C ILE A 60 10.15 -12.55 10.02
N GLU A 61 9.28 -13.56 10.10
CA GLU A 61 8.71 -14.08 11.34
C GLU A 61 9.05 -15.56 11.53
N GLN A 62 9.48 -15.94 12.74
CA GLN A 62 9.63 -17.32 13.18
C GLN A 62 8.31 -17.80 13.80
N GLN A 63 7.52 -18.61 13.08
CA GLN A 63 6.21 -19.07 13.53
C GLN A 63 6.29 -20.39 14.32
N SER A 64 7.25 -21.25 14.00
CA SER A 64 7.51 -22.50 14.72
C SER A 64 9.00 -22.79 14.79
N ASN A 65 9.44 -23.61 15.75
CA ASN A 65 10.86 -23.96 15.91
C ASN A 65 11.30 -25.17 15.06
N ALA A 66 10.50 -25.56 14.06
CA ALA A 66 10.81 -26.72 13.21
C ALA A 66 12.11 -26.51 12.42
N ARG A 67 12.31 -25.29 11.91
CA ARG A 67 13.54 -24.85 11.24
C ARG A 67 13.74 -23.34 11.44
N PRO A 68 14.99 -22.86 11.56
CA PRO A 68 15.26 -21.42 11.63
C PRO A 68 14.91 -20.73 10.31
N CYS A 69 14.23 -19.59 10.41
CA CYS A 69 13.81 -18.79 9.25
C CYS A 69 14.91 -17.86 8.74
N TRP A 70 15.82 -17.45 9.62
CA TRP A 70 17.03 -16.71 9.28
C TRP A 70 18.19 -17.11 10.20
N GLY A 71 19.40 -16.74 9.80
CA GLY A 71 20.59 -16.73 10.65
C GLY A 71 21.24 -15.35 10.62
N GLU A 72 22.12 -15.07 11.57
CA GLU A 72 22.81 -13.78 11.67
C GLU A 72 24.33 -13.99 11.73
N THR A 73 25.08 -13.09 11.10
CA THR A 73 26.54 -13.04 11.20
C THR A 73 26.97 -11.57 11.23
N GLY A 74 27.24 -11.06 12.43
CA GLY A 74 27.33 -9.61 12.63
C GLY A 74 25.98 -8.96 12.31
N ASN A 75 25.99 -7.94 11.44
CA ASN A 75 24.78 -7.22 11.02
C ASN A 75 24.09 -7.87 9.81
N ARG A 76 24.70 -8.91 9.23
CA ARG A 76 24.16 -9.60 8.07
C ARG A 76 23.14 -10.65 8.48
N VAL A 77 22.02 -10.66 7.76
CA VAL A 77 20.94 -11.63 7.91
C VAL A 77 20.99 -12.61 6.76
N ASN A 78 21.13 -13.90 7.05
CA ASN A 78 21.00 -14.96 6.05
C ASN A 78 19.55 -15.46 6.02
N PRO A 79 18.74 -15.17 4.98
CA PRO A 79 17.33 -15.58 4.90
C PRO A 79 17.19 -17.08 4.57
N LEU A 80 17.38 -17.94 5.57
CA LEU A 80 17.33 -19.40 5.45
C LEU A 80 16.00 -19.94 4.89
N LEU A 81 14.90 -19.22 5.11
CA LEU A 81 13.56 -19.52 4.59
C LEU A 81 13.50 -19.70 3.07
N LEU A 82 14.49 -19.19 2.31
CA LEU A 82 14.57 -19.36 0.85
C LEU A 82 14.98 -20.78 0.44
N ASN A 83 15.46 -21.60 1.38
CA ASN A 83 16.03 -22.92 1.10
C ASN A 83 15.08 -24.09 1.41
N PHE A 84 13.82 -23.80 1.75
CA PHE A 84 12.82 -24.82 2.07
C PHE A 84 11.37 -24.32 1.94
N ASP A 85 10.41 -25.25 1.97
CA ASP A 85 8.99 -24.88 2.09
C ASP A 85 8.73 -24.32 3.50
N PHE A 86 8.67 -23.00 3.59
CA PHE A 86 8.51 -22.28 4.84
C PHE A 86 7.06 -22.22 5.35
N THR A 87 6.11 -22.85 4.66
CA THR A 87 4.68 -22.81 5.02
C THR A 87 4.44 -23.30 6.45
N GLY A 88 3.87 -22.44 7.30
CA GLY A 88 3.60 -22.73 8.72
C GLY A 88 4.85 -22.75 9.62
N ILE A 89 6.01 -22.40 9.06
CA ILE A 89 7.30 -22.32 9.79
C ILE A 89 7.75 -20.86 9.87
N CYS A 90 7.65 -20.12 8.75
CA CYS A 90 8.06 -18.73 8.66
C CYS A 90 6.95 -17.83 8.11
N GLY A 91 6.92 -16.59 8.56
CA GLY A 91 6.25 -15.49 7.86
C GLY A 91 7.26 -14.70 7.03
N ARG A 92 6.85 -14.27 5.83
CA ARG A 92 7.65 -13.43 4.93
C ARG A 92 6.79 -12.28 4.44
N PHE A 93 7.19 -11.05 4.75
CA PHE A 93 6.43 -9.84 4.43
C PHE A 93 7.34 -8.85 3.69
N THR A 94 6.96 -8.47 2.47
CA THR A 94 7.81 -7.71 1.55
C THR A 94 7.15 -6.43 1.03
N ASP A 95 5.90 -6.18 1.42
CA ASP A 95 5.11 -5.08 0.88
C ASP A 95 4.06 -4.59 1.89
N SER A 96 3.30 -3.58 1.48
CA SER A 96 2.21 -2.99 2.26
C SER A 96 1.01 -3.92 2.49
N ASN A 97 0.91 -5.07 1.82
CA ASN A 97 -0.06 -6.09 2.15
C ASN A 97 0.39 -6.92 3.37
N GLY A 98 1.70 -7.13 3.49
CA GLY A 98 2.31 -7.89 4.57
C GLY A 98 2.54 -7.09 5.84
N TYR A 99 2.87 -5.80 5.73
CA TYR A 99 3.13 -4.93 6.87
C TYR A 99 2.54 -3.52 6.70
N SER A 100 2.30 -2.82 7.81
CA SER A 100 2.03 -1.37 7.80
C SER A 100 2.47 -0.68 9.08
N LEU A 101 2.40 0.65 9.07
CA LEU A 101 2.68 1.50 10.21
C LEU A 101 1.45 1.60 11.13
N ARG A 102 1.67 1.58 12.45
CA ARG A 102 0.62 1.87 13.44
C ARG A 102 1.15 2.76 14.56
N THR A 103 0.45 3.83 14.88
CA THR A 103 0.87 4.77 15.93
C THR A 103 -0.31 5.15 16.81
N GLY A 104 -0.16 5.17 18.13
CA GLY A 104 -1.22 5.60 19.05
C GLY A 104 -2.53 4.83 18.86
N GLY A 105 -2.44 3.56 18.47
CA GLY A 105 -3.60 2.71 18.18
C GLY A 105 -4.29 2.96 16.84
N GLN A 106 -3.74 3.79 15.95
CA GLN A 106 -4.29 4.04 14.62
C GLN A 106 -3.48 3.31 13.53
N ASP A 107 -4.15 2.53 12.68
CA ASP A 107 -3.55 1.94 11.47
C ASP A 107 -3.32 3.03 10.42
N LEU A 108 -2.06 3.19 10.01
CA LEU A 108 -1.62 4.20 9.06
C LEU A 108 -1.29 3.60 7.68
N GLY A 109 -1.66 2.35 7.40
CA GLY A 109 -1.33 1.67 6.14
C GLY A 109 -1.89 2.30 4.86
N ILE A 110 -2.88 3.18 4.98
CA ILE A 110 -3.42 3.99 3.86
C ILE A 110 -2.94 5.44 3.88
N GLN A 111 -2.10 5.81 4.84
CA GLN A 111 -1.56 7.16 5.03
C GLN A 111 -0.05 7.21 4.86
N TYR A 112 0.64 6.10 5.12
CA TYR A 112 2.09 5.97 5.09
C TYR A 112 2.53 4.73 4.33
N SER A 113 3.71 4.83 3.72
CA SER A 113 4.49 3.71 3.21
C SER A 113 5.75 3.52 4.05
N LEU A 114 6.14 2.27 4.28
CA LEU A 114 7.43 1.96 4.90
C LEU A 114 8.49 1.84 3.81
N ARG A 115 9.58 2.60 3.95
CA ARG A 115 10.66 2.68 2.96
C ARG A 115 12.01 2.64 3.65
N THR A 116 12.96 1.96 3.03
CA THR A 116 14.37 2.02 3.39
C THR A 116 15.07 3.05 2.50
N VAL A 117 15.79 3.99 3.10
CA VAL A 117 16.57 5.01 2.39
C VAL A 117 18.01 4.98 2.83
N ARG A 118 18.93 5.10 1.88
CA ARG A 118 20.36 5.27 2.20
C ARG A 118 20.59 6.70 2.68
N ARG A 119 21.21 6.87 3.85
CA ARG A 119 21.68 8.16 4.37
C ARG A 119 23.12 8.03 4.83
N GLY A 120 24.05 8.54 4.03
CA GLY A 120 25.47 8.37 4.28
C GLY A 120 25.87 6.89 4.30
N ASN A 121 26.41 6.45 5.43
CA ASN A 121 26.85 5.07 5.65
C ASN A 121 25.77 4.18 6.30
N ASP A 122 24.54 4.65 6.40
CA ASP A 122 23.42 3.93 7.01
C ASP A 122 22.28 3.69 6.01
N ILE A 123 21.50 2.66 6.29
CA ILE A 123 20.16 2.43 5.76
C ILE A 123 19.17 2.79 6.87
N VAL A 124 18.27 3.73 6.58
CA VAL A 124 17.26 4.22 7.51
C VAL A 124 15.89 3.68 7.10
N LEU A 125 15.20 3.01 8.01
CA LEU A 125 13.81 2.63 7.84
C LEU A 125 12.90 3.80 8.26
N GLN A 126 12.07 4.26 7.34
CA GLN A 126 11.19 5.39 7.55
C GLN A 126 9.75 5.13 7.10
N GLY A 127 8.79 5.68 7.85
CA GLY A 127 7.42 5.86 7.45
C GLY A 127 7.31 7.15 6.66
N VAL A 128 7.10 7.04 5.34
CA VAL A 128 6.93 8.18 4.43
C VAL A 128 5.44 8.38 4.17
N PRO A 129 4.88 9.57 4.47
CA PRO A 129 3.47 9.83 4.27
C PRO A 129 3.13 9.97 2.78
N PHE A 130 1.92 9.55 2.40
CA PHE A 130 1.40 9.78 1.05
C PHE A 130 0.99 11.24 0.83
N ARG A 131 0.78 12.01 1.91
CA ARG A 131 0.45 13.44 1.86
C ARG A 131 1.60 14.27 2.43
N PRO A 132 1.95 15.42 1.81
CA PRO A 132 3.12 16.21 2.20
C PRO A 132 2.98 16.95 3.53
N ASN A 133 1.77 17.03 4.10
CA ASN A 133 1.50 17.76 5.35
C ASN A 133 1.66 16.90 6.61
N GLN A 134 2.27 15.72 6.49
CA GLN A 134 2.51 14.82 7.61
C GLN A 134 4.03 14.58 7.76
N PRO A 135 4.53 14.29 8.97
CA PRO A 135 5.96 14.10 9.21
C PRO A 135 6.45 12.79 8.59
N THR A 136 7.72 12.74 8.17
CA THR A 136 8.39 11.46 7.96
C THR A 136 8.83 10.91 9.32
N LEU A 137 8.50 9.66 9.60
CA LEU A 137 8.85 9.01 10.86
C LEU A 137 10.06 8.10 10.64
N GLU A 138 11.04 8.17 11.52
CA GLU A 138 12.15 7.22 11.51
C GLU A 138 11.87 6.08 12.49
N LEU A 139 11.95 4.85 12.00
CA LEU A 139 11.62 3.64 12.75
C LEU A 139 12.84 2.83 13.15
N GLY A 140 13.96 2.97 12.45
CA GLY A 140 15.15 2.17 12.70
C GLY A 140 16.28 2.42 11.72
N ARG A 141 17.45 1.84 12.00
CA ARG A 141 18.66 1.98 11.18
C ARG A 141 19.44 0.67 11.07
N ALA A 142 20.24 0.57 10.03
CA ALA A 142 21.25 -0.45 9.82
C ALA A 142 22.49 0.22 9.19
N PRO A 143 23.69 -0.33 9.38
CA PRO A 143 24.83 0.07 8.55
C PRO A 143 24.58 -0.33 7.10
N TYR A 144 25.07 0.47 6.17
CA TYR A 144 24.99 0.16 4.75
C TYR A 144 25.96 -0.97 4.39
N GLU A 145 25.41 -2.08 3.93
CA GLU A 145 26.10 -3.10 3.13
C GLU A 145 25.20 -3.46 1.96
N ASN A 146 25.76 -3.81 0.79
CA ASN A 146 24.96 -4.30 -0.34
C ASN A 146 24.63 -5.80 -0.15
N ASP A 147 23.98 -6.11 0.96
CA ASP A 147 23.58 -7.46 1.39
C ASP A 147 22.32 -7.36 2.26
N PHE A 148 21.74 -8.49 2.65
CA PHE A 148 20.66 -8.53 3.62
C PHE A 148 21.18 -8.10 4.99
N VAL A 149 20.82 -6.91 5.44
CA VAL A 149 21.27 -6.40 6.75
C VAL A 149 20.10 -6.21 7.72
N ARG A 150 20.35 -6.49 8.99
CA ARG A 150 19.38 -6.30 10.06
C ARG A 150 19.19 -4.81 10.32
N ILE A 151 17.92 -4.39 10.33
CA ILE A 151 17.50 -3.06 10.77
C ILE A 151 17.14 -3.17 12.25
N ASP A 152 17.87 -2.44 13.08
CA ASP A 152 17.51 -2.28 14.47
C ASP A 152 16.48 -1.17 14.60
N LEU A 153 15.34 -1.50 15.21
CA LEU A 153 14.25 -0.56 15.44
C LEU A 153 14.65 0.44 16.55
N ASN A 154 14.32 1.71 16.33
CA ASN A 154 14.49 2.78 17.30
C ASN A 154 13.61 2.50 18.54
N GLU A 155 13.98 3.09 19.67
CA GLU A 155 13.24 2.92 20.92
C GLU A 155 11.74 3.25 20.76
N GLY A 156 10.89 2.39 21.32
CA GLY A 156 9.43 2.51 21.24
C GLY A 156 8.79 1.95 19.96
N TRP A 157 9.58 1.55 18.95
CA TRP A 157 9.08 0.82 17.79
C TRP A 157 9.18 -0.69 18.00
N GLU A 158 8.06 -1.38 17.83
CA GLU A 158 7.95 -2.82 18.04
C GLU A 158 7.10 -3.48 16.94
N PHE A 159 7.30 -4.77 16.71
CA PHE A 159 6.38 -5.55 15.90
C PHE A 159 5.10 -5.85 16.67
N SER A 160 3.96 -5.85 15.98
CA SER A 160 2.71 -6.40 16.48
C SER A 160 1.94 -7.09 15.35
N LYS A 161 0.90 -7.86 15.67
CA LYS A 161 0.04 -8.51 14.67
C LYS A 161 -1.33 -7.86 14.62
N ARG A 162 -1.84 -7.65 13.41
CA ARG A 162 -3.23 -7.21 13.19
C ARG A 162 -4.21 -8.23 13.74
N THR A 163 -5.25 -7.75 14.40
CA THR A 163 -6.36 -8.58 14.86
C THR A 163 -7.71 -8.10 14.31
N TYR A 164 -8.63 -9.05 14.15
CA TYR A 164 -10.01 -8.76 13.82
C TYR A 164 -10.91 -9.70 14.62
N GLN A 165 -11.82 -9.13 15.41
CA GLN A 165 -12.76 -9.89 16.25
C GLN A 165 -12.07 -10.96 17.12
N GLY A 166 -10.94 -10.60 17.73
CA GLY A 166 -10.16 -11.50 18.59
C GLY A 166 -9.27 -12.51 17.84
N ARG A 167 -9.37 -12.61 16.52
CA ARG A 167 -8.50 -13.47 15.70
C ARG A 167 -7.25 -12.72 15.26
N THR A 168 -6.09 -13.37 15.40
CA THR A 168 -4.83 -12.85 14.84
C THR A 168 -4.79 -13.10 13.35
N LEU A 169 -4.45 -12.08 12.56
CA LEU A 169 -4.30 -12.14 11.11
C LEU A 169 -2.82 -12.24 10.71
N GLY A 170 -2.55 -12.42 9.42
CA GLY A 170 -1.18 -12.51 8.92
C GLY A 170 -0.41 -11.19 8.95
N HIS A 171 -1.10 -10.05 8.85
CA HIS A 171 -0.50 -8.72 8.70
C HIS A 171 0.26 -8.28 9.96
N VAL A 172 1.44 -7.70 9.74
CA VAL A 172 2.36 -7.21 10.78
C VAL A 172 2.26 -5.69 10.87
N TYR A 173 2.23 -5.14 12.07
CA TYR A 173 2.45 -3.72 12.28
C TYR A 173 3.88 -3.47 12.75
N LEU A 174 4.47 -2.38 12.28
CA LEU A 174 5.51 -1.68 13.01
C LEU A 174 4.80 -0.61 13.84
N SER A 175 4.69 -0.88 15.14
CA SER A 175 3.84 -0.17 16.08
C SER A 175 4.64 0.73 17.01
N ASN A 176 4.10 1.89 17.31
CA ASN A 176 4.57 2.77 18.38
C ASN A 176 3.38 3.24 19.23
N PRO A 177 3.45 3.19 20.58
CA PRO A 177 2.34 3.60 21.44
C PRO A 177 2.09 5.12 21.41
N SER A 178 3.07 5.92 21.02
CA SER A 178 2.94 7.37 20.91
C SER A 178 2.02 7.75 19.75
N SER A 179 1.26 8.83 19.91
CA SER A 179 0.46 9.39 18.81
C SER A 179 1.36 9.92 17.69
N LEU A 180 0.82 10.02 16.49
CA LEU A 180 1.54 10.59 15.36
C LEU A 180 2.05 12.01 15.65
N SER A 181 1.26 12.84 16.34
CA SER A 181 1.66 14.20 16.73
C SER A 181 2.78 14.24 17.77
N ALA A 182 2.80 13.29 18.72
CA ALA A 182 3.87 13.17 19.70
C ALA A 182 5.17 12.75 19.01
N LEU A 183 5.10 11.76 18.12
CA LEU A 183 6.23 11.34 17.30
C LEU A 183 6.72 12.48 16.41
N ALA A 184 5.81 13.24 15.79
CA ALA A 184 6.13 14.42 14.98
C ALA A 184 6.92 15.48 15.75
N SER A 185 6.66 15.62 17.06
CA SER A 185 7.31 16.61 17.92
C SER A 185 8.67 16.12 18.45
N GLN A 186 8.87 14.80 18.47
CA GLN A 186 10.11 14.14 18.88
C GLN A 186 11.07 13.93 17.71
N SER A 187 10.55 13.65 16.51
CA SER A 187 11.26 13.85 15.26
C SER A 187 11.48 15.35 15.17
N GLN A 188 12.70 15.81 15.46
CA GLN A 188 13.03 17.23 15.44
C GLN A 188 12.37 17.91 14.23
N PRO A 189 11.65 19.02 14.41
CA PRO A 189 11.32 19.84 13.27
C PRO A 189 12.66 20.29 12.69
N VAL A 190 12.95 19.91 11.45
CA VAL A 190 13.88 20.70 10.65
C VAL A 190 13.14 22.01 10.37
N ALA A 191 13.22 22.94 11.33
CA ALA A 191 12.70 24.29 11.19
C ALA A 191 13.59 25.24 12.00
N THR A 192 14.65 25.71 11.36
CA THR A 192 14.94 27.13 11.15
C THR A 192 16.28 27.21 10.43
N ASN A 193 16.26 27.86 9.28
CA ASN A 193 17.41 28.21 8.46
C ASN A 193 18.43 29.00 9.32
N PRO A 194 19.62 28.47 9.67
CA PRO A 194 20.74 29.31 10.04
C PRO A 194 21.42 29.72 8.74
N SER A 195 21.61 31.02 8.51
CA SER A 195 22.47 31.47 7.39
C SER A 195 23.78 30.69 7.40
N PRO A 196 24.19 30.07 6.28
CA PRO A 196 25.40 29.27 6.25
C PRO A 196 26.63 30.17 6.37
N PRO A 197 27.62 29.82 7.20
CA PRO A 197 28.99 30.26 6.98
C PRO A 197 29.46 29.65 5.66
N SER A 198 29.90 30.51 4.76
CA SER A 198 30.38 30.16 3.43
C SER A 198 31.55 29.17 3.51
N THR A 199 31.32 27.92 3.12
CA THR A 199 32.38 27.02 2.66
C THR A 199 31.78 26.12 1.56
N PRO A 200 32.49 25.89 0.44
CA PRO A 200 31.89 25.46 -0.81
C PRO A 200 31.66 23.94 -0.81
N VAL A 201 30.42 23.54 -1.11
CA VAL A 201 30.06 22.16 -1.44
C VAL A 201 29.75 22.15 -2.94
N GLU A 202 30.47 21.30 -3.66
CA GLU A 202 30.28 21.03 -5.08
C GLU A 202 28.89 20.44 -5.36
N ASP A 203 28.44 20.77 -6.56
CA ASP A 203 27.10 20.76 -7.11
C ASP A 203 26.52 19.36 -7.37
N GLU A 204 25.52 18.94 -6.58
CA GLU A 204 24.58 17.85 -6.96
C GLU A 204 23.10 18.30 -6.95
N SER A 205 22.80 19.55 -6.53
CA SER A 205 21.43 20.06 -6.47
C SER A 205 20.91 20.65 -7.77
N SER A 206 21.78 20.89 -8.77
CA SER A 206 21.38 21.47 -10.05
C SER A 206 20.51 20.55 -10.91
N GLN A 207 20.66 19.21 -10.82
CA GLN A 207 19.98 18.29 -11.75
C GLN A 207 18.50 18.05 -11.42
N SER A 208 18.11 18.05 -10.13
CA SER A 208 16.72 17.72 -9.75
C SER A 208 15.72 18.88 -9.92
N GLN A 209 16.20 20.09 -10.21
CA GLN A 209 15.36 21.27 -10.41
C GLN A 209 15.16 21.63 -11.89
N ASP A 210 16.06 21.17 -12.77
CA ASP A 210 16.12 21.61 -14.19
C ASP A 210 15.12 20.89 -15.12
N TRP A 211 14.53 19.75 -14.74
CA TRP A 211 13.56 19.03 -15.58
C TRP A 211 12.10 19.47 -15.37
N ARG A 212 11.77 20.03 -14.19
CA ARG A 212 10.40 20.49 -13.86
C ARG A 212 10.00 21.70 -14.70
N GLU A 213 10.97 22.53 -15.05
CA GLU A 213 10.77 23.71 -15.89
C GLU A 213 10.59 23.35 -17.38
N LYS A 214 10.84 22.09 -17.77
CA LYS A 214 10.82 21.62 -19.17
C LYS A 214 9.63 20.74 -19.55
N ILE A 215 8.72 20.46 -18.62
CA ILE A 215 7.68 19.42 -18.82
C ILE A 215 6.28 19.97 -18.55
N GLU A 216 5.88 20.90 -19.41
CA GLU A 216 4.48 21.26 -19.56
C GLU A 216 3.80 20.25 -20.51
N LEU A 217 2.69 19.66 -20.08
CA LEU A 217 1.81 18.90 -20.98
C LEU A 217 1.01 19.89 -21.82
N THR A 218 0.90 19.63 -23.12
CA THR A 218 0.03 20.43 -23.98
C THR A 218 -1.44 20.25 -23.59
N GLU A 219 -2.31 21.21 -23.90
CA GLU A 219 -3.75 21.10 -23.65
C GLU A 219 -4.34 19.81 -24.24
N GLN A 220 -3.90 19.43 -25.44
CA GLN A 220 -4.31 18.19 -26.10
C GLN A 220 -3.85 16.94 -25.32
N GLN A 221 -2.60 16.91 -24.84
CA GLN A 221 -2.10 15.79 -24.02
C GLN A 221 -2.85 15.69 -22.69
N GLN A 222 -3.20 16.82 -22.08
CA GLN A 222 -3.97 16.84 -20.83
C GLN A 222 -5.37 16.27 -21.01
N GLU A 223 -6.05 16.60 -22.11
CA GLU A 223 -7.38 16.08 -22.44
C GLU A 223 -7.33 14.55 -22.65
N GLU A 224 -6.37 14.06 -23.45
CA GLU A 224 -6.21 12.63 -23.73
C GLU A 224 -5.84 11.82 -22.46
N ILE A 225 -4.96 12.36 -21.61
CA ILE A 225 -4.62 11.76 -20.32
C ILE A 225 -5.84 11.74 -19.38
N ALA A 226 -6.67 12.79 -19.39
CA ALA A 226 -7.88 12.83 -18.58
C ALA A 226 -8.89 11.74 -19.00
N GLU A 227 -9.05 11.49 -20.30
CA GLU A 227 -9.90 10.41 -20.81
C GLU A 227 -9.38 9.02 -20.39
N ILE A 228 -8.09 8.77 -20.58
CA ILE A 228 -7.43 7.51 -20.15
C ILE A 228 -7.66 7.29 -18.64
N ARG A 229 -7.51 8.35 -17.84
CA ARG A 229 -7.71 8.31 -16.39
C ARG A 229 -9.16 8.00 -16.03
N GLN A 230 -10.14 8.62 -16.68
CA GLN A 230 -11.55 8.35 -16.42
C GLN A 230 -11.90 6.90 -16.74
N ALA A 231 -11.42 6.36 -17.87
CA ALA A 231 -11.62 4.97 -18.25
C ALA A 231 -11.01 4.01 -17.20
N TYR A 232 -9.77 4.28 -16.76
CA TYR A 232 -9.11 3.53 -15.70
C TYR A 232 -9.89 3.57 -14.38
N LEU A 233 -10.34 4.75 -13.93
CA LEU A 233 -11.07 4.90 -12.67
C LEU A 233 -12.40 4.13 -12.69
N ALA A 234 -13.13 4.17 -13.80
CA ALA A 234 -14.36 3.42 -13.97
C ALA A 234 -14.12 1.91 -13.90
N GLU A 235 -13.12 1.43 -14.64
CA GLU A 235 -12.80 0.00 -14.71
C GLU A 235 -12.23 -0.53 -13.39
N ASN A 236 -11.31 0.21 -12.77
CA ASN A 236 -10.73 -0.15 -11.48
C ASN A 236 -11.79 -0.13 -10.38
N GLY A 237 -12.74 0.81 -10.41
CA GLY A 237 -13.91 0.82 -9.52
C GLY A 237 -14.78 -0.43 -9.68
N ARG A 238 -15.04 -0.85 -10.94
CA ARG A 238 -15.76 -2.10 -11.25
C ARG A 238 -15.02 -3.32 -10.70
N LEU A 239 -13.72 -3.45 -10.98
CA LEU A 239 -12.90 -4.56 -10.52
C LEU A 239 -12.80 -4.61 -9.00
N GLN A 240 -12.67 -3.46 -8.34
CA GLN A 240 -12.68 -3.35 -6.88
C GLN A 240 -14.00 -3.88 -6.31
N GLY A 241 -15.14 -3.47 -6.86
CA GLY A 241 -16.44 -3.99 -6.44
C GLY A 241 -16.58 -5.51 -6.63
N GLN A 242 -16.09 -6.05 -7.75
CA GLN A 242 -16.07 -7.49 -8.00
C GLN A 242 -15.16 -8.25 -7.02
N LEU A 243 -14.01 -7.67 -6.70
CA LEU A 243 -13.05 -8.24 -5.76
C LEU A 243 -13.64 -8.28 -4.35
N ASP A 244 -14.32 -7.22 -3.93
CA ASP A 244 -14.96 -7.17 -2.61
C ASP A 244 -16.13 -8.15 -2.50
N ALA A 245 -16.97 -8.25 -3.55
CA ALA A 245 -18.01 -9.28 -3.63
C ALA A 245 -17.43 -10.70 -3.60
N ALA A 246 -16.39 -10.97 -4.40
CA ALA A 246 -15.77 -12.28 -4.45
C ALA A 246 -15.11 -12.68 -3.12
N ARG A 247 -14.53 -11.71 -2.39
CA ARG A 247 -13.99 -11.90 -1.04
C ARG A 247 -15.09 -12.19 -0.02
N GLN A 248 -16.22 -11.49 -0.11
CA GLN A 248 -17.37 -11.74 0.77
C GLN A 248 -17.91 -13.16 0.56
N GLU A 249 -18.14 -13.54 -0.69
CA GLU A 249 -18.61 -14.89 -1.03
C GLU A 249 -17.63 -15.97 -0.54
N LEU A 250 -16.33 -15.75 -0.69
CA LEU A 250 -15.31 -16.64 -0.14
C LEU A 250 -15.43 -16.76 1.40
N ARG A 251 -15.64 -15.66 2.12
CA ARG A 251 -15.83 -15.68 3.59
C ARG A 251 -17.08 -16.47 3.97
N GLU A 252 -18.19 -16.28 3.26
CA GLU A 252 -19.44 -17.02 3.50
C GLU A 252 -19.23 -18.53 3.27
N MET A 253 -18.55 -18.91 2.18
CA MET A 253 -18.20 -20.30 1.90
C MET A 253 -17.26 -20.93 2.92
N MET A 254 -16.42 -20.16 3.61
CA MET A 254 -15.55 -20.67 4.67
C MET A 254 -16.31 -21.02 5.96
N ILE A 255 -17.50 -20.46 6.17
CA ILE A 255 -18.33 -20.69 7.36
C ILE A 255 -19.44 -21.71 7.06
N GLY A 256 -19.96 -21.71 5.84
CA GLY A 256 -21.03 -22.62 5.41
C GLY A 256 -20.54 -24.02 5.02
N GLU A 257 -21.43 -24.80 4.39
CA GLU A 257 -21.19 -26.19 4.00
C GLU A 257 -20.50 -26.34 2.62
N ALA A 258 -19.85 -25.29 2.13
CA ALA A 258 -19.22 -25.31 0.81
C ALA A 258 -18.06 -26.32 0.77
N SER A 259 -18.01 -27.12 -0.29
CA SER A 259 -16.92 -28.09 -0.46
C SER A 259 -15.56 -27.40 -0.66
N THR A 260 -14.47 -28.07 -0.27
CA THR A 260 -13.10 -27.57 -0.48
C THR A 260 -12.82 -27.21 -1.95
N ARG A 261 -13.43 -27.91 -2.90
CA ARG A 261 -13.31 -27.60 -4.34
C ARG A 261 -13.98 -26.27 -4.71
N GLN A 262 -15.12 -25.93 -4.10
CA GLN A 262 -15.79 -24.63 -4.31
C GLN A 262 -14.97 -23.50 -3.70
N ILE A 263 -14.49 -23.68 -2.47
CA ILE A 263 -13.64 -22.69 -1.77
C ILE A 263 -12.36 -22.39 -2.58
N ARG A 264 -11.67 -23.42 -3.09
CA ARG A 264 -10.48 -23.24 -3.94
C ARG A 264 -10.79 -22.48 -5.23
N ARG A 265 -11.91 -22.80 -5.89
CA ARG A 265 -12.33 -22.08 -7.10
C ARG A 265 -12.58 -20.61 -6.82
N GLN A 266 -13.23 -20.29 -5.70
CA GLN A 266 -13.47 -18.89 -5.34
C GLN A 266 -12.19 -18.15 -4.94
N ARG A 267 -11.28 -18.80 -4.21
CA ARG A 267 -9.95 -18.23 -3.93
C ARG A 267 -9.23 -17.85 -5.23
N ASN A 268 -9.25 -18.74 -6.23
CA ASN A 268 -8.63 -18.47 -7.53
C ASN A 268 -9.30 -17.29 -8.25
N ARG A 269 -10.61 -17.10 -8.07
CA ARG A 269 -11.33 -15.92 -8.61
C ARG A 269 -10.86 -14.63 -7.95
N VAL A 270 -10.68 -14.62 -6.62
CA VAL A 270 -10.14 -13.47 -5.87
C VAL A 270 -8.71 -13.14 -6.32
N GLU A 271 -7.87 -14.15 -6.53
CA GLU A 271 -6.49 -13.97 -7.02
C GLU A 271 -6.47 -13.42 -8.44
N ARG A 272 -7.34 -13.91 -9.33
CA ARG A 272 -7.46 -13.37 -10.69
C ARG A 272 -7.84 -11.90 -10.72
N LEU A 273 -8.86 -11.51 -9.95
CA LEU A 273 -9.31 -10.12 -9.86
C LEU A 273 -8.22 -9.19 -9.31
N ARG A 274 -7.41 -9.66 -8.36
CA ARG A 274 -6.25 -8.90 -7.87
C ARG A 274 -5.21 -8.67 -8.96
N ASN A 275 -4.90 -9.69 -9.73
CA ASN A 275 -3.94 -9.57 -10.84
C ASN A 275 -4.48 -8.62 -11.92
N GLU A 276 -5.76 -8.77 -12.28
CA GLU A 276 -6.42 -7.90 -13.26
C GLU A 276 -6.40 -6.42 -12.85
N MET A 277 -6.59 -6.12 -11.55
CA MET A 277 -6.42 -4.76 -11.03
C MET A 277 -4.98 -4.24 -11.18
N ASN A 278 -3.97 -5.07 -10.93
CA ASN A 278 -2.57 -4.69 -11.10
C ASN A 278 -2.22 -4.47 -12.59
N ASP A 279 -2.73 -5.33 -13.46
CA ASP A 279 -2.56 -5.23 -14.91
C ASP A 279 -3.23 -3.96 -15.45
N THR A 280 -4.42 -3.61 -14.93
CA THR A 280 -5.16 -2.40 -15.29
C THR A 280 -4.41 -1.12 -14.91
N ARG A 281 -3.76 -1.11 -13.73
CA ARG A 281 -2.87 -0.02 -13.29
C ARG A 281 -1.70 0.18 -14.23
N PHE A 282 -1.00 -0.92 -14.56
CA PHE A 282 0.13 -0.87 -15.47
C PHE A 282 -0.28 -0.44 -16.88
N SER A 283 -1.43 -0.94 -17.37
CA SER A 283 -1.96 -0.59 -18.69
C SER A 283 -2.31 0.90 -18.79
N SER A 284 -2.92 1.48 -17.75
CA SER A 284 -3.17 2.92 -17.66
C SER A 284 -1.87 3.73 -17.75
N MET A 285 -0.83 3.31 -17.03
CA MET A 285 0.49 3.93 -17.10
C MET A 285 1.09 3.86 -18.52
N MET A 286 0.95 2.73 -19.21
CA MET A 286 1.45 2.59 -20.59
C MET A 286 0.70 3.49 -21.57
N ALA A 287 -0.63 3.59 -21.45
CA ALA A 287 -1.43 4.48 -22.27
C ALA A 287 -1.03 5.95 -22.07
N ILE A 288 -0.85 6.38 -20.82
CA ILE A 288 -0.37 7.74 -20.50
C ILE A 288 1.04 7.97 -21.06
N ARG A 289 1.93 6.99 -20.97
CA ARG A 289 3.27 7.04 -21.56
C ARG A 289 3.19 7.26 -23.07
N GLU A 290 2.27 6.61 -23.78
CA GLU A 290 2.13 6.73 -25.23
C GLU A 290 1.81 8.16 -25.69
N VAL A 291 1.00 8.90 -24.92
CA VAL A 291 0.63 10.31 -25.16
C VAL A 291 1.83 11.27 -24.98
N MET A 292 2.82 10.89 -24.18
CA MET A 292 3.96 11.73 -23.82
C MET A 292 5.09 11.70 -24.86
N SER A 293 5.83 12.80 -24.97
CA SER A 293 7.07 12.90 -25.75
C SER A 293 8.20 12.09 -25.10
N LEU A 294 9.31 11.87 -25.82
CA LEU A 294 10.46 11.13 -25.29
C LEU A 294 11.06 11.79 -24.03
N GLU A 295 11.10 13.12 -24.00
CA GLU A 295 11.59 13.91 -22.87
C GLU A 295 10.62 13.78 -21.67
N GLN A 296 9.32 13.93 -21.90
CA GLN A 296 8.27 13.77 -20.89
C GLN A 296 8.26 12.35 -20.28
N ARG A 297 8.47 11.31 -21.10
CA ARG A 297 8.59 9.93 -20.64
C ARG A 297 9.81 9.69 -19.74
N THR A 298 10.91 10.40 -19.99
CA THR A 298 12.13 10.27 -19.19
C THR A 298 11.89 10.80 -17.78
N ALA A 299 11.24 11.96 -17.66
CA ALA A 299 10.83 12.47 -16.35
C ALA A 299 9.71 11.66 -15.71
N LEU A 300 8.79 11.09 -16.48
CA LEU A 300 7.79 10.17 -15.94
C LEU A 300 8.45 8.99 -15.20
N VAL A 301 9.48 8.39 -15.80
CA VAL A 301 10.27 7.31 -15.18
C VAL A 301 11.01 7.82 -13.94
N GLU A 302 11.62 8.99 -14.00
CA GLU A 302 12.29 9.60 -12.86
C GLU A 302 11.32 9.85 -11.69
N VAL A 303 10.10 10.32 -11.97
CA VAL A 303 9.04 10.49 -10.98
C VAL A 303 8.54 9.15 -10.45
N MET A 304 8.47 8.10 -11.28
CA MET A 304 8.16 6.75 -10.81
C MET A 304 9.22 6.24 -9.83
N ASP A 305 10.50 6.50 -10.12
CA ASP A 305 11.62 6.17 -9.24
C ASP A 305 11.58 6.99 -7.93
N LEU A 306 11.26 8.29 -8.01
CA LEU A 306 11.13 9.18 -6.85
C LEU A 306 9.93 8.79 -5.96
N THR A 307 8.79 8.49 -6.57
CA THR A 307 7.56 8.15 -5.84
C THR A 307 7.53 6.69 -5.40
N GLY A 308 8.30 5.81 -6.03
CA GLY A 308 8.25 4.36 -5.82
C GLY A 308 6.86 3.78 -6.15
N SER A 309 6.11 4.45 -7.02
CA SER A 309 4.72 4.12 -7.35
C SER A 309 4.57 3.82 -8.83
N LEU A 310 3.80 2.77 -9.14
CA LEU A 310 3.31 2.48 -10.50
C LEU A 310 1.89 3.01 -10.71
N ASP A 311 1.34 3.75 -9.74
CA ASP A 311 0.04 4.38 -9.85
C ASP A 311 0.14 5.65 -10.69
N ALA A 312 -0.50 5.63 -11.85
CA ALA A 312 -0.42 6.72 -12.83
C ALA A 312 -0.89 8.06 -12.27
N ASP A 313 -1.91 8.05 -11.40
CA ASP A 313 -2.42 9.26 -10.75
C ASP A 313 -1.41 9.88 -9.81
N THR A 314 -0.75 9.06 -8.99
CA THR A 314 0.31 9.50 -8.08
C THR A 314 1.49 10.10 -8.84
N VAL A 315 1.91 9.45 -9.93
CA VAL A 315 3.05 9.87 -10.75
C VAL A 315 2.71 11.16 -11.51
N LEU A 316 1.56 11.24 -12.17
CA LEU A 316 1.12 12.44 -12.88
C LEU A 316 0.90 13.64 -11.95
N THR A 317 0.31 13.43 -10.78
CA THR A 317 0.12 14.52 -9.80
C THR A 317 1.46 15.06 -9.29
N THR A 318 2.49 14.22 -9.27
CA THR A 318 3.85 14.62 -8.88
C THR A 318 4.59 15.30 -10.02
N LEU A 319 4.35 14.87 -11.25
CA LEU A 319 4.95 15.43 -12.47
C LEU A 319 4.37 16.81 -12.83
N LEU A 320 3.12 17.10 -12.45
CA LEU A 320 2.40 18.34 -12.79
C LEU A 320 2.33 19.37 -11.65
N ARG A 321 3.16 19.21 -10.62
CA ARG A 321 3.29 20.12 -9.46
C ARG A 321 4.66 20.77 -9.42
#